data_AF-A0A5Y6RK93-F1
#
_entry.id   AF-A0A5Y6RK93-F1
#
_cell.length_a   1.000
_cell.length_b   1.000
_cell.length_c   1.000
_cell.angle_alpha   90.00
_cell.angle_beta   90.00
_cell.angle_gamma   90.00
#
_symmetry.space_group_name_H-M   'P 1'
#
loop_
_entity.id
_entity.type
_entity.pdbx_description
1 polymer ?
#
loop_
_entity_poly.entity_id
_entity_poly.type
_entity_poly.pdbx_seq_one_letter_code
_entity_poly.pdbx_strand_id
1 'polypeptide(L)'
;ASKLNFSKEFLDFITNAGNLSSLILNGNDNIKVNFTIQSLDLSADFSFIKLGYDNKNIQYDHTLNQTLQIVAEKFNNGTSLNFTAYNYSNPNLNYTKSYKGEWAWYKFIKDNKSNSIYSIIFNNNKNLYFDFEIINGASELNNIVYILNNLKIVENITGVNKQ
;
A
#
# COMPACT_ATOMS: atom_id res chain seq x y z
N ALA A 1 1.06 -28.08 40.73
CA ALA A 1 0.56 -27.10 39.75
C ALA A 1 0.71 -27.69 38.35
N SER A 2 -0.35 -27.70 37.55
CA SER A 2 -0.24 -28.07 36.13
C SER A 2 0.57 -26.99 35.40
N LYS A 3 1.49 -27.41 34.53
CA LYS A 3 2.33 -26.48 33.75
C LYS A 3 1.44 -25.77 32.72
N LEU A 4 1.42 -24.43 32.75
CA LEU A 4 0.71 -23.62 31.76
C LEU A 4 1.53 -23.59 30.47
N ASN A 5 0.91 -23.98 29.35
CA ASN A 5 1.50 -23.93 28.02
C ASN A 5 0.64 -23.02 27.14
N PHE A 6 1.26 -22.06 26.46
CA PHE A 6 0.59 -21.22 25.48
C PHE A 6 0.26 -22.03 24.22
N SER A 7 -0.86 -21.70 23.56
CA SER A 7 -1.19 -22.26 22.25
C SER A 7 -0.20 -21.74 21.21
N LYS A 8 0.07 -22.53 20.18
CA LYS A 8 0.97 -22.11 19.09
C LYS A 8 0.39 -20.89 18.37
N GLU A 9 -0.91 -20.92 18.14
CA GLU A 9 -1.65 -19.86 17.47
C GLU A 9 -1.54 -18.52 18.23
N PHE A 10 -1.57 -18.55 19.57
CA PHE A 10 -1.34 -17.36 20.40
C PHE A 10 0.08 -16.82 20.26
N LEU A 11 1.08 -17.69 20.31
CA LEU A 11 2.47 -17.29 20.15
C LEU A 11 2.73 -16.70 18.75
N ASP A 12 2.16 -17.31 17.71
CA ASP A 12 2.24 -16.82 16.33
C ASP A 12 1.54 -15.45 16.19
N PHE A 13 0.38 -15.26 16.82
CA PHE A 13 -0.32 -13.97 16.84
C PHE A 13 0.51 -12.87 17.50
N ILE A 14 1.04 -13.10 18.72
CA ILE A 14 1.84 -12.11 19.44
C ILE A 14 3.12 -11.76 18.67
N THR A 15 3.76 -12.76 18.06
CA THR A 15 4.95 -12.55 17.22
C THR A 15 4.61 -11.67 16.02
N ASN A 16 3.52 -11.96 15.31
CA ASN A 16 3.09 -11.17 14.16
C ASN A 16 2.66 -9.75 14.55
N ALA A 17 1.97 -9.57 15.67
CA ALA A 17 1.59 -8.26 16.19
C ALA A 17 2.83 -7.43 16.58
N GLY A 18 3.82 -8.04 17.23
CA GLY A 18 5.09 -7.40 17.57
C GLY A 18 5.89 -6.99 16.31
N ASN A 19 5.96 -7.88 15.32
CA ASN A 19 6.59 -7.58 14.03
C ASN A 19 5.85 -6.47 13.28
N LEU A 20 4.51 -6.45 13.30
CA LEU A 20 3.73 -5.40 12.67
C LEU A 20 3.97 -4.05 13.34
N SER A 21 3.99 -4.01 14.67
CA SER A 21 4.30 -2.81 15.43
C SER A 21 5.69 -2.28 15.07
N SER A 22 6.70 -3.14 15.05
CA SER A 22 8.07 -2.73 14.70
C SER A 22 8.23 -2.29 13.25
N LEU A 23 7.36 -2.72 12.33
CA LEU A 23 7.36 -2.26 10.94
C LEU A 23 6.60 -0.94 10.74
N ILE A 24 5.44 -0.78 11.41
CA ILE A 24 4.54 0.36 11.17
C ILE A 24 4.84 1.54 12.08
N LEU A 25 5.32 1.32 13.30
CA LEU A 25 5.44 2.37 14.33
C LEU A 25 6.90 2.76 14.61
N ASN A 26 7.12 4.04 14.92
CA ASN A 26 8.37 4.53 15.51
C ASN A 26 8.34 4.44 17.04
N GLY A 27 9.42 4.90 17.71
CA GLY A 27 9.53 4.85 19.17
C GLY A 27 8.57 5.76 19.95
N ASN A 28 7.80 6.61 19.26
CA ASN A 28 6.75 7.46 19.83
C ASN A 28 5.35 6.96 19.43
N ASP A 29 5.23 5.73 18.94
CA ASP A 29 3.98 5.13 18.47
C ASP A 29 3.31 5.84 17.27
N ASN A 30 4.05 6.68 16.54
CA ASN A 30 3.56 7.26 15.28
C ASN A 30 3.85 6.32 14.11
N ILE A 31 3.01 6.37 13.08
CA ILE A 31 3.24 5.64 11.82
C ILE A 31 4.55 6.13 11.18
N LYS A 32 5.45 5.20 10.83
CA LYS A 32 6.75 5.48 10.17
C LYS A 32 6.88 4.97 8.74
N VAL A 33 5.83 4.31 8.22
CA VAL A 33 5.87 3.66 6.91
C VAL A 33 6.21 4.67 5.82
N ASN A 34 7.26 4.37 5.07
CA ASN A 34 7.69 5.19 3.95
C ASN A 34 8.15 4.29 2.80
N PHE A 35 7.81 4.67 1.58
CA PHE A 35 8.25 3.96 0.38
C PHE A 35 8.24 4.92 -0.81
N THR A 36 8.99 4.57 -1.86
CA THR A 36 9.04 5.36 -3.09
C THR A 36 8.49 4.53 -4.24
N ILE A 37 7.48 5.06 -4.93
CA ILE A 37 7.03 4.50 -6.19
C ILE A 37 7.80 5.15 -7.35
N GLN A 38 8.08 4.39 -8.39
CA GLN A 38 8.62 4.87 -9.66
C GLN A 38 7.66 4.49 -10.78
N SER A 39 7.29 5.45 -11.62
CA SER A 39 6.51 5.19 -12.83
C SER A 39 7.30 4.31 -13.79
N LEU A 40 6.64 3.33 -14.40
CA LEU A 40 7.26 2.44 -15.38
C LEU A 40 6.65 2.61 -16.76
N ASP A 41 5.32 2.58 -16.83
CA ASP A 41 4.60 2.63 -18.09
C ASP A 41 3.22 3.24 -17.88
N LEU A 42 2.69 3.82 -18.94
CA LEU A 42 1.36 4.42 -18.97
C LEU A 42 0.72 4.00 -20.29
N SER A 43 -0.58 3.71 -20.28
CA SER A 43 -1.29 3.42 -21.52
C SER A 43 -1.12 4.55 -22.53
N ALA A 44 -0.86 4.19 -23.80
CA ALA A 44 -0.75 5.12 -24.92
C ALA A 44 -2.04 5.91 -25.20
N ASP A 45 -3.17 5.50 -24.62
CA ASP A 45 -4.43 6.26 -24.63
C ASP A 45 -4.35 7.55 -23.79
N PHE A 46 -3.33 7.68 -22.93
CA PHE A 46 -3.12 8.82 -22.06
C PHE A 46 -1.94 9.69 -22.52
N SER A 47 -2.10 11.01 -22.46
CA SER A 47 -1.02 11.96 -22.70
C SER A 47 -0.07 12.04 -21.51
N PHE A 48 -0.61 12.07 -20.30
CA PHE A 48 0.14 12.02 -19.06
C PHE A 48 -0.77 11.61 -17.90
N ILE A 49 -0.15 11.26 -16.77
CA ILE A 49 -0.80 11.05 -15.50
C ILE A 49 -0.24 12.00 -14.45
N LYS A 50 -1.12 12.63 -13.68
CA LYS A 50 -0.76 13.34 -12.45
C LYS A 50 -1.07 12.46 -11.26
N LEU A 51 -0.12 12.34 -10.35
CA LEU A 51 -0.29 11.56 -9.14
C LEU A 51 0.38 12.22 -7.94
N GLY A 52 -0.26 12.11 -6.78
CA GLY A 52 0.20 12.80 -5.59
C GLY A 52 -0.79 12.84 -4.44
N TYR A 53 -0.33 13.39 -3.33
CA TYR A 53 -1.10 13.64 -2.12
C TYR A 53 -0.62 14.96 -1.51
N ASP A 54 -1.55 15.71 -0.90
CA ASP A 54 -1.32 17.07 -0.41
C ASP A 54 -0.64 17.95 -1.49
N ASN A 55 0.50 18.56 -1.15
CA ASN A 55 1.29 19.40 -2.06
C ASN A 55 2.37 18.61 -2.83
N LYS A 56 2.46 17.28 -2.65
CA LYS A 56 3.45 16.43 -3.32
C LYS A 56 2.82 15.80 -4.55
N ASN A 57 3.08 16.37 -5.72
CA ASN A 57 2.54 15.90 -6.99
C ASN A 57 3.66 15.71 -8.01
N ILE A 58 3.58 14.65 -8.79
CA ILE A 58 4.42 14.40 -9.97
C ILE A 58 3.55 14.24 -11.20
N GLN A 59 4.16 14.42 -12.37
CA GLN A 59 3.52 14.18 -13.66
C GLN A 59 4.41 13.29 -14.52
N TYR A 60 3.87 12.15 -14.95
CA TYR A 60 4.54 11.22 -15.86
C TYR A 60 3.86 11.23 -17.23
N ASP A 61 4.64 11.36 -18.29
CA ASP A 61 4.21 11.59 -19.67
C ASP A 61 4.92 10.66 -20.68
N HIS A 62 5.27 9.45 -20.25
CA HIS A 62 6.02 8.44 -21.03
C HIS A 62 7.51 8.71 -21.27
N THR A 63 8.04 9.86 -20.85
CA THR A 63 9.42 10.23 -21.19
C THR A 63 10.44 9.77 -20.15
N LEU A 64 10.28 10.20 -18.91
CA LEU A 64 11.22 9.96 -17.82
C LEU A 64 10.49 9.37 -16.62
N ASN A 65 11.02 8.29 -16.08
CA ASN A 65 10.48 7.65 -14.89
C ASN A 65 10.50 8.62 -13.71
N GLN A 66 9.32 9.07 -13.32
CA GLN A 66 9.10 9.94 -12.17
C GLN A 66 9.01 9.12 -10.89
N THR A 67 9.39 9.72 -9.78
CA THR A 67 9.31 9.07 -8.47
C THR A 67 8.47 9.90 -7.50
N LEU A 68 7.65 9.21 -6.70
CA LEU A 68 6.86 9.82 -5.64
C LEU A 68 7.13 9.08 -4.33
N GLN A 69 7.65 9.81 -3.34
CA GLN A 69 7.80 9.29 -1.99
C GLN A 69 6.46 9.38 -1.25
N ILE A 70 5.94 8.22 -0.84
CA ILE A 70 4.79 8.09 0.03
C ILE A 70 5.29 8.03 1.48
N VAL A 71 4.82 8.96 2.31
CA VAL A 71 5.14 9.03 3.75
C VAL A 71 3.84 8.88 4.50
N ALA A 72 3.58 7.69 5.04
CA ALA A 72 2.30 7.32 5.63
C ALA A 72 1.91 8.21 6.82
N GLU A 73 2.88 8.71 7.58
CA GLU A 73 2.67 9.67 8.68
C GLU A 73 1.93 10.95 8.25
N LYS A 74 2.02 11.32 6.95
CA LYS A 74 1.33 12.51 6.42
C LYS A 74 -0.14 12.27 6.09
N PHE A 75 -0.60 11.04 6.13
CA PHE A 75 -1.98 10.69 5.81
C PHE A 75 -2.86 10.84 7.03
N ASN A 76 -3.85 11.72 6.94
CA ASN A 76 -4.90 11.91 7.93
C ASN A 76 -6.28 11.72 7.28
N ASN A 77 -7.36 11.92 8.05
CA ASN A 77 -8.74 11.78 7.57
C ASN A 77 -9.09 12.67 6.35
N GLY A 78 -8.40 13.78 6.16
CA GLY A 78 -8.56 14.67 5.00
C GLY A 78 -7.62 14.38 3.83
N THR A 79 -6.57 13.57 4.02
CA THR A 79 -5.59 13.28 2.96
C THR A 79 -6.19 12.37 1.89
N SER A 80 -5.81 12.63 0.63
CA SER A 80 -6.17 11.80 -0.50
C SER A 80 -4.97 11.60 -1.41
N LEU A 81 -4.65 10.33 -1.70
CA LEU A 81 -3.71 9.96 -2.75
C LEU A 81 -4.49 9.82 -4.06
N ASN A 82 -4.21 10.70 -5.00
CA ASN A 82 -4.97 10.84 -6.24
C ASN A 82 -4.10 10.48 -7.43
N PHE A 83 -4.75 9.88 -8.43
CA PHE A 83 -4.19 9.53 -9.73
C PHE A 83 -5.18 10.03 -10.78
N THR A 84 -4.74 10.91 -11.67
CA THR A 84 -5.56 11.48 -12.74
C THR A 84 -4.83 11.30 -14.07
N ALA A 85 -5.31 10.37 -14.90
CA ALA A 85 -4.80 10.14 -16.24
C ALA A 85 -5.59 10.98 -17.24
N TYR A 86 -4.89 11.71 -18.10
CA TYR A 86 -5.47 12.62 -19.08
C TYR A 86 -5.46 11.97 -20.45
N ASN A 87 -6.61 11.88 -21.11
CA ASN A 87 -6.70 11.22 -22.41
C ASN A 87 -5.94 12.01 -23.48
N TYR A 88 -5.26 11.29 -24.38
CA TYR A 88 -4.50 11.89 -25.48
C TYR A 88 -5.41 12.48 -26.56
N SER A 89 -6.47 11.74 -26.94
CA SER A 89 -7.36 12.08 -28.06
C SER A 89 -8.47 13.06 -27.69
N ASN A 90 -8.89 13.10 -26.42
CA ASN A 90 -9.96 13.96 -25.92
C ASN A 90 -9.51 14.70 -24.64
N PRO A 91 -9.07 15.96 -24.74
CA PRO A 91 -8.60 16.73 -23.58
C PRO A 91 -9.65 16.94 -22.47
N ASN A 92 -10.93 16.78 -22.77
CA ASN A 92 -12.01 16.91 -21.80
C ASN A 92 -12.29 15.61 -21.03
N LEU A 93 -11.61 14.52 -21.38
CA LEU A 93 -11.76 13.22 -20.75
C LEU A 93 -10.54 12.92 -19.86
N ASN A 94 -10.80 12.68 -18.59
CA ASN A 94 -9.81 12.18 -17.65
C ASN A 94 -10.35 10.99 -16.86
N TYR A 95 -9.44 10.20 -16.32
CA TYR A 95 -9.75 9.05 -15.50
C TYR A 95 -9.07 9.20 -14.16
N THR A 96 -9.86 9.15 -13.09
CA THR A 96 -9.38 9.35 -11.73
C THR A 96 -9.50 8.10 -10.89
N LYS A 97 -8.46 7.81 -10.10
CA LYS A 97 -8.51 6.87 -8.98
C LYS A 97 -8.00 7.58 -7.73
N SER A 98 -8.68 7.37 -6.60
CA SER A 98 -8.41 8.09 -5.36
C SER A 98 -8.50 7.15 -4.17
N TYR A 99 -7.55 7.29 -3.26
CA TYR A 99 -7.47 6.58 -1.98
C TYR A 99 -7.48 7.62 -0.87
N LYS A 100 -8.46 7.55 0.04
CA LYS A 100 -8.72 8.59 1.04
C LYS A 100 -8.47 8.09 2.47
N GLY A 101 -8.05 9.01 3.33
CA GLY A 101 -7.88 8.78 4.76
C GLY A 101 -6.49 8.27 5.16
N GLU A 102 -6.32 8.04 6.46
CA GLU A 102 -5.06 7.60 7.10
C GLU A 102 -4.46 6.33 6.48
N TRP A 103 -5.32 5.42 6.02
CA TRP A 103 -4.94 4.12 5.44
C TRP A 103 -4.95 4.12 3.91
N ALA A 104 -5.06 5.28 3.26
CA ALA A 104 -5.06 5.39 1.80
C ALA A 104 -3.85 4.72 1.14
N TRP A 105 -2.66 4.89 1.73
CA TRP A 105 -1.42 4.27 1.24
C TRP A 105 -1.50 2.74 1.24
N TYR A 106 -2.07 2.14 2.30
CA TYR A 106 -2.20 0.68 2.42
C TYR A 106 -3.19 0.14 1.40
N LYS A 107 -4.37 0.78 1.29
CA LYS A 107 -5.39 0.42 0.31
C LYS A 107 -4.85 0.53 -1.12
N PHE A 108 -4.10 1.61 -1.41
CA PHE A 108 -3.43 1.80 -2.68
C PHE A 108 -2.51 0.64 -3.05
N ILE A 109 -1.63 0.22 -2.13
CA ILE A 109 -0.71 -0.88 -2.40
C ILE A 109 -1.45 -2.21 -2.53
N LYS A 110 -2.42 -2.47 -1.65
CA LYS A 110 -3.21 -3.71 -1.68
C LYS A 110 -4.01 -3.87 -2.97
N ASP A 111 -4.66 -2.80 -3.43
CA ASP A 111 -5.58 -2.86 -4.58
C ASP A 111 -4.86 -2.97 -5.93
N ASN A 112 -3.57 -2.62 -6.01
CA ASN A 112 -2.84 -2.54 -7.28
C ASN A 112 -1.67 -3.52 -7.38
N LYS A 113 -1.46 -4.42 -6.40
CA LYS A 113 -0.40 -5.43 -6.45
C LYS A 113 -0.75 -6.53 -7.46
N SER A 114 0.09 -6.71 -8.49
CA SER A 114 -0.07 -7.74 -9.51
C SER A 114 1.24 -8.49 -9.74
N ASN A 115 1.40 -9.66 -9.11
CA ASN A 115 2.65 -10.43 -9.12
C ASN A 115 3.87 -9.56 -8.70
N SER A 116 4.81 -9.31 -9.61
CA SER A 116 6.05 -8.55 -9.39
C SER A 116 5.96 -7.06 -9.71
N ILE A 117 4.84 -6.59 -10.29
CA ILE A 117 4.64 -5.20 -10.73
C ILE A 117 3.35 -4.65 -10.09
N TYR A 118 3.24 -3.34 -9.96
CA TYR A 118 2.00 -2.70 -9.53
C TYR A 118 1.33 -1.96 -10.69
N SER A 119 0.02 -2.12 -10.81
CA SER A 119 -0.75 -1.56 -11.92
C SER A 119 -2.05 -0.93 -11.44
N ILE A 120 -2.24 0.34 -11.79
CA ILE A 120 -3.52 1.02 -11.63
C ILE A 120 -4.34 0.83 -12.89
N ILE A 121 -5.43 0.08 -12.78
CA ILE A 121 -6.42 -0.06 -13.86
C ILE A 121 -7.51 1.00 -13.70
N PHE A 122 -7.76 1.77 -14.76
CA PHE A 122 -8.79 2.80 -14.84
C PHE A 122 -10.05 2.26 -15.53
N ASN A 123 -11.22 2.66 -15.02
CA ASN A 123 -12.52 2.29 -15.59
C ASN A 123 -12.71 0.78 -15.82
N ASN A 124 -12.07 -0.06 -15.00
CA ASN A 124 -12.05 -1.53 -15.15
C ASN A 124 -11.61 -2.02 -16.55
N ASN A 125 -10.88 -1.21 -17.30
CA ASN A 125 -10.37 -1.54 -18.62
C ASN A 125 -8.85 -1.77 -18.53
N LYS A 126 -8.39 -3.00 -18.79
CA LYS A 126 -6.97 -3.36 -18.70
C LYS A 126 -6.06 -2.59 -19.67
N ASN A 127 -6.62 -2.04 -20.75
CA ASN A 127 -5.88 -1.19 -21.68
C ASN A 127 -5.68 0.23 -21.16
N LEU A 128 -6.44 0.64 -20.15
CA LEU A 128 -6.33 1.94 -19.50
C LEU A 128 -5.60 1.75 -18.17
N TYR A 129 -4.27 1.78 -18.23
CA TYR A 129 -3.43 1.46 -17.08
C TYR A 129 -2.33 2.48 -16.82
N PHE A 130 -1.80 2.43 -15.60
CA PHE A 130 -0.54 3.04 -15.19
C PHE A 130 0.24 2.04 -14.34
N ASP A 131 1.43 1.68 -14.79
CA ASP A 131 2.32 0.74 -14.13
C ASP A 131 3.41 1.46 -13.34
N PHE A 132 3.74 0.91 -12.19
CA PHE A 132 4.77 1.42 -11.31
C PHE A 132 5.44 0.27 -10.53
N GLU A 133 6.62 0.57 -10.01
CA GLU A 133 7.30 -0.29 -9.05
C GLU A 133 7.61 0.45 -7.76
N ILE A 134 8.04 -0.31 -6.76
CA ILE A 134 8.48 0.23 -5.47
C ILE A 134 9.99 0.09 -5.42
N ILE A 135 10.69 1.20 -5.57
CA ILE A 135 12.16 1.24 -5.62
C ILE A 135 12.81 1.35 -4.24
N ASN A 136 12.07 1.83 -3.23
CA ASN A 136 12.52 1.93 -1.84
C ASN A 136 11.40 1.51 -0.89
N GLY A 137 11.72 0.74 0.16
CA GLY A 137 10.75 0.27 1.16
C GLY A 137 9.94 -0.96 0.75
N ALA A 138 10.23 -1.59 -0.39
CA ALA A 138 9.45 -2.72 -0.92
C ALA A 138 9.38 -3.93 0.02
N SER A 139 10.50 -4.30 0.66
CA SER A 139 10.56 -5.44 1.59
C SER A 139 9.67 -5.22 2.81
N GLU A 140 9.82 -4.08 3.49
CA GLU A 140 9.02 -3.71 4.67
C GLU A 140 7.54 -3.62 4.30
N LEU A 141 7.21 -2.97 3.19
CA LEU A 141 5.84 -2.81 2.73
C LEU A 141 5.19 -4.16 2.38
N ASN A 142 5.94 -5.07 1.74
CA ASN A 142 5.46 -6.43 1.47
C ASN A 142 5.17 -7.20 2.75
N ASN A 143 6.04 -7.09 3.77
CA ASN A 143 5.83 -7.72 5.07
C ASN A 143 4.62 -7.14 5.80
N ILE A 144 4.46 -5.82 5.79
CA ILE A 144 3.28 -5.14 6.35
C ILE A 144 2.00 -5.66 5.70
N VAL A 145 1.93 -5.67 4.38
CA VAL A 145 0.75 -6.15 3.64
C VAL A 145 0.47 -7.62 3.92
N TYR A 146 1.52 -8.44 3.97
CA TYR A 146 1.40 -9.86 4.29
C TYR A 146 0.84 -10.08 5.70
N ILE A 147 1.41 -9.44 6.73
CA ILE A 147 0.96 -9.59 8.11
C ILE A 147 -0.48 -9.09 8.25
N LEU A 148 -0.80 -7.90 7.75
CA LEU A 148 -2.15 -7.33 7.87
C LEU A 148 -3.23 -8.19 7.20
N ASN A 149 -2.93 -8.84 6.07
CA ASN A 149 -3.88 -9.72 5.39
C ASN A 149 -4.09 -11.06 6.11
N ASN A 150 -3.12 -11.50 6.92
CA ASN A 150 -3.15 -12.80 7.60
C ASN A 150 -3.36 -12.69 9.12
N LEU A 151 -3.38 -11.48 9.67
CA LEU A 151 -3.53 -11.26 11.11
C LEU A 151 -4.91 -11.75 11.56
N LYS A 152 -4.91 -12.69 12.50
CA LYS A 152 -6.12 -13.23 13.14
C LYS A 152 -5.92 -13.16 14.64
N ILE A 153 -6.82 -12.46 15.33
CA ILE A 153 -6.88 -12.50 16.79
C ILE A 153 -7.30 -13.90 17.19
N VAL A 154 -6.58 -14.49 18.14
CA VAL A 154 -6.85 -15.84 18.64
C VAL A 154 -7.66 -15.78 19.92
N GLU A 155 -8.59 -16.73 20.07
CA GLU A 155 -9.45 -16.81 21.26
C GLU A 155 -8.77 -17.58 22.41
N ASN A 156 -7.92 -18.56 22.08
CA ASN A 156 -7.32 -19.45 23.07
C ASN A 156 -5.86 -19.07 23.35
N ILE A 157 -5.60 -18.59 24.57
CA ILE A 157 -4.25 -18.27 25.05
C ILE A 157 -3.48 -19.54 25.41
N THR A 158 -4.13 -20.50 26.06
CA THR A 158 -3.50 -21.76 26.49
C THR A 158 -3.81 -22.90 25.54
N GLY A 159 -2.85 -23.81 25.35
CA GLY A 159 -3.08 -25.04 24.61
C GLY A 159 -4.01 -25.99 25.37
N VAL A 160 -4.87 -26.71 24.64
CA VAL A 160 -5.64 -27.81 25.24
C VAL A 160 -4.67 -28.97 25.47
N ASN A 161 -4.33 -29.25 26.72
CA ASN A 161 -3.69 -30.51 27.06
C ASN A 161 -4.72 -31.62 26.76
N LYS A 162 -4.55 -32.34 25.65
CA LYS A 162 -5.28 -33.60 25.44
C LYS A 162 -4.83 -34.55 26.55
N GLN A 163 -5.72 -34.79 27.52
CA GLN A 163 -5.59 -35.91 28.45
C GLN A 163 -5.89 -37.22 27.73
#